data_AF-A0A0D7KH05-F1
#
_entry.id   AF-A0A0D7KH05-F1
#
_cell.length_a   1.000
_cell.length_b   1.000
_cell.length_c   1.000
_cell.angle_alpha   90.00
_cell.angle_beta   90.00
_cell.angle_gamma   90.00
#
_symmetry.space_group_name_H-M   'P 1'
#
loop_
_entity.id
_entity.type
_entity.pdbx_description
1 polymer ?
#
loop_
_entity_poly.entity_id
_entity_poly.type
_entity_poly.pdbx_seq_one_letter_code
_entity_poly.pdbx_strand_id
1 'polypeptide(L)'
;MFRLWAAQNVPGGVGEIVVMPFHQIMPAVRDGHIDAGLVIHEARFTYPSYGLTMLADLGKWWETDTGLPIPLGAIIARRTLDVNAIADWARASVEYAWAHPEASREYVLAHAQEMSPEVTDAHINLYVNEFTRNLGEDGYAAVEALLGRAAKEGLVPAFDLAALRL
;
A
#
# COMPACT_ATOMS: atom_id res chain seq x y z
N MET A 1 -7.80 -3.12 4.61
CA MET A 1 -6.88 -3.21 5.76
C MET A 1 -7.43 -2.53 7.01
N PHE A 2 -7.60 -1.19 7.03
CA PHE A 2 -8.05 -0.45 8.22
C PHE A 2 -9.31 -1.04 8.89
N ARG A 3 -10.34 -1.41 8.12
CA ARG A 3 -11.54 -2.04 8.68
C ARG A 3 -11.28 -3.38 9.37
N LEU A 4 -10.35 -4.18 8.88
CA LEU A 4 -9.95 -5.45 9.51
C LEU A 4 -9.25 -5.19 10.85
N TRP A 5 -8.33 -4.22 10.86
CA TRP A 5 -7.67 -3.78 12.10
C TRP A 5 -8.67 -3.24 13.11
N ALA A 6 -9.57 -2.35 12.68
CA ALA A 6 -10.57 -1.72 13.53
C ALA A 6 -11.52 -2.72 14.18
N ALA A 7 -11.96 -3.74 13.42
CA ALA A 7 -12.82 -4.80 13.93
C ALA A 7 -12.20 -5.57 15.12
N GLN A 8 -10.86 -5.67 15.16
CA GLN A 8 -10.13 -6.37 16.22
C GLN A 8 -9.69 -5.45 17.37
N ASN A 9 -9.41 -4.17 17.08
CA ASN A 9 -8.67 -3.29 18.00
C ASN A 9 -9.50 -2.10 18.52
N VAL A 10 -10.68 -1.83 17.97
CA VAL A 10 -11.52 -0.70 18.37
C VAL A 10 -12.88 -1.20 18.84
N PRO A 11 -13.02 -1.52 20.15
CA PRO A 11 -14.30 -1.91 20.74
C PRO A 11 -15.35 -0.81 20.51
N GLY A 12 -16.50 -1.19 19.95
CA GLY A 12 -17.57 -0.24 19.58
C GLY A 12 -17.43 0.37 18.19
N GLY A 13 -16.36 0.06 17.46
CA GLY A 13 -16.14 0.48 16.08
C GLY A 13 -15.50 1.86 15.95
N VAL A 14 -15.29 2.27 14.71
CA VAL A 14 -14.81 3.62 14.37
C VAL A 14 -16.04 4.53 14.23
N GLY A 15 -15.93 5.77 14.70
CA GLY A 15 -17.01 6.76 14.63
C GLY A 15 -17.32 7.19 13.18
N GLU A 16 -17.43 8.49 12.95
CA GLU A 16 -17.67 9.00 11.60
C GLU A 16 -16.46 8.78 10.68
N ILE A 17 -16.70 8.29 9.46
CA ILE A 17 -15.67 8.16 8.42
C ILE A 17 -15.82 9.31 7.43
N VAL A 18 -14.86 10.24 7.46
CA VAL A 18 -14.79 11.36 6.52
C VAL A 18 -13.83 11.03 5.39
N VAL A 19 -14.33 11.04 4.15
CA VAL A 19 -13.51 10.78 2.94
C VAL A 19 -12.96 12.09 2.40
N MET A 20 -11.64 12.19 2.28
CA MET A 20 -10.95 13.37 1.75
C MET A 20 -9.68 12.98 0.96
N PRO A 21 -9.16 13.85 0.09
CA PRO A 21 -7.87 13.64 -0.57
C PRO A 21 -6.73 13.42 0.44
N PHE A 22 -5.80 12.50 0.14
CA PHE A 22 -4.75 12.10 1.08
C PHE A 22 -3.89 13.28 1.59
N HIS A 23 -3.58 14.25 0.72
CA HIS A 23 -2.80 15.44 1.06
C HIS A 23 -3.52 16.38 2.06
N GLN A 24 -4.83 16.22 2.26
CA GLN A 24 -5.62 17.02 3.21
C GLN A 24 -5.69 16.37 4.60
N ILE A 25 -5.35 15.09 4.73
CA ILE A 25 -5.56 14.33 5.96
C ILE A 25 -4.72 14.87 7.12
N MET A 26 -3.40 15.02 6.94
CA MET A 26 -2.53 15.51 8.01
C MET A 26 -2.84 16.95 8.44
N PRO A 27 -3.06 17.92 7.51
CA PRO A 27 -3.58 19.24 7.88
C PRO A 27 -4.90 19.19 8.67
N ALA A 28 -5.85 18.36 8.24
CA ALA A 28 -7.16 18.26 8.90
C ALA A 28 -7.06 17.73 10.34
N VAL A 29 -6.15 16.77 10.61
CA VAL A 29 -5.88 16.30 11.97
C VAL A 29 -5.20 17.40 12.80
N ARG A 30 -4.15 18.03 12.25
CA ARG A 30 -3.41 19.12 12.93
C ARG A 30 -4.34 20.26 13.35
N ASP A 31 -5.26 20.64 12.46
CA ASP A 31 -6.18 21.77 12.66
C ASP A 31 -7.43 21.40 13.47
N GLY A 32 -7.57 20.13 13.88
CA GLY A 32 -8.69 19.65 14.71
C GLY A 32 -10.02 19.49 13.95
N HIS A 33 -9.99 19.40 12.63
CA HIS A 33 -11.19 19.12 11.82
C HIS A 33 -11.61 17.65 11.90
N ILE A 34 -10.67 16.74 12.18
CA ILE A 34 -10.88 15.31 12.43
C ILE A 34 -9.95 14.82 13.54
N ASP A 35 -10.36 13.78 14.28
CA ASP A 35 -9.60 13.29 15.44
C ASP A 35 -8.37 12.43 15.06
N ALA A 36 -8.45 11.72 13.92
CA ALA A 36 -7.41 10.82 13.45
C ALA A 36 -7.43 10.68 11.93
N GLY A 37 -6.28 10.38 11.33
CA GLY A 37 -6.11 10.23 9.89
C GLY A 37 -5.51 8.89 9.50
N LEU A 38 -6.11 8.21 8.50
CA LEU A 38 -5.48 7.08 7.81
C LEU A 38 -4.56 7.62 6.73
N VAL A 39 -3.26 7.67 7.03
CA VAL A 39 -2.25 8.20 6.10
C VAL A 39 -1.62 7.08 5.26
N ILE A 40 -1.25 7.42 4.02
CA ILE A 40 -0.64 6.54 3.03
C ILE A 40 0.49 7.28 2.29
N HIS A 41 1.21 6.60 1.40
CA HIS A 41 2.34 7.15 0.63
C HIS A 41 3.45 7.74 1.52
N GLU A 42 4.01 8.88 1.14
CA GLU A 42 5.09 9.60 1.82
C GLU A 42 4.71 10.18 3.18
N ALA A 43 3.41 10.29 3.48
CA ALA A 43 2.91 10.81 4.76
C ALA A 43 3.47 10.04 5.97
N ARG A 44 3.89 8.77 5.78
CA ARG A 44 4.56 7.96 6.82
C ARG A 44 5.90 8.54 7.29
N PHE A 45 6.54 9.37 6.47
CA PHE A 45 7.83 10.01 6.78
C PHE A 45 7.64 11.47 7.22
N THR A 46 6.55 12.10 6.82
CA THR A 46 6.33 13.55 7.02
C THR A 46 5.38 13.88 8.15
N TYR A 47 4.56 12.95 8.66
CA TYR A 47 3.63 13.24 9.77
C TYR A 47 4.27 13.90 11.02
N PRO A 48 5.54 13.61 11.41
CA PRO A 48 6.15 14.30 12.55
C PRO A 48 6.33 15.81 12.33
N SER A 49 6.51 16.28 11.08
CA SER A 49 6.65 17.71 10.78
C SER A 49 5.34 18.49 10.98
N TYR A 50 4.21 17.79 10.99
CA TYR A 50 2.89 18.34 11.31
C TYR A 50 2.59 18.30 12.83
N GLY A 51 3.54 17.85 13.67
CA GLY A 51 3.33 17.68 15.10
C GLY A 51 2.44 16.49 15.46
N LEU A 52 2.22 15.58 14.51
CA LEU A 52 1.36 14.41 14.69
C LEU A 52 2.14 13.23 15.28
N THR A 53 1.41 12.32 15.91
CA THR A 53 1.97 11.06 16.43
C THR A 53 1.26 9.87 15.80
N MET A 54 1.99 8.77 15.62
CA MET A 54 1.44 7.55 15.06
C MET A 54 0.67 6.76 16.12
N LEU A 55 -0.61 6.52 15.89
CA LEU A 55 -1.47 5.72 16.78
C LEU A 55 -1.29 4.22 16.55
N ALA A 56 -1.20 3.80 15.29
CA ALA A 56 -1.04 2.40 14.90
C ALA A 56 -0.31 2.30 13.55
N ASP A 57 0.55 1.30 13.42
CA ASP A 57 1.16 0.90 12.16
C ASP A 57 0.41 -0.33 11.62
N LEU A 58 -0.39 -0.13 10.57
CA LEU A 58 -1.18 -1.20 9.96
C LEU A 58 -0.33 -2.25 9.23
N GLY A 59 0.85 -1.88 8.76
CA GLY A 59 1.81 -2.82 8.16
C GLY A 59 2.40 -3.73 9.21
N LYS A 60 2.87 -3.15 10.32
CA LYS A 60 3.38 -3.91 11.47
C LYS A 60 2.32 -4.81 12.09
N TRP A 61 1.09 -4.31 12.24
CA TRP A 61 -0.02 -5.13 12.73
C TRP A 61 -0.27 -6.33 11.81
N TRP A 62 -0.32 -6.09 10.49
CA TRP A 62 -0.52 -7.16 9.52
C TRP A 62 0.57 -8.23 9.58
N GLU A 63 1.84 -7.81 9.59
CA GLU A 63 2.98 -8.72 9.68
C GLU A 63 2.97 -9.51 10.99
N THR A 64 2.66 -8.85 12.11
CA THR A 64 2.58 -9.50 13.43
C THR A 64 1.46 -10.55 13.48
N ASP A 65 0.31 -10.24 12.88
CA ASP A 65 -0.88 -11.10 12.92
C ASP A 65 -0.82 -12.26 11.91
N THR A 66 -0.16 -12.06 10.77
CA THR A 66 -0.16 -13.03 9.66
C THR A 66 1.19 -13.70 9.41
N GLY A 67 2.29 -13.09 9.82
CA GLY A 67 3.63 -13.48 9.39
C GLY A 67 3.92 -13.20 7.91
N LEU A 68 3.05 -12.46 7.22
CA LEU A 68 3.12 -12.22 5.78
C LEU A 68 3.40 -10.73 5.47
N PRO A 69 3.99 -10.42 4.30
CA PRO A 69 4.12 -9.04 3.85
C PRO A 69 2.74 -8.40 3.64
N ILE A 70 2.66 -7.08 3.79
CA ILE A 70 1.41 -6.34 3.57
C ILE A 70 1.16 -6.10 2.06
N PRO A 71 0.05 -6.59 1.48
CA PRO A 71 -0.29 -6.29 0.09
C PRO A 71 -0.95 -4.91 -0.01
N LEU A 72 -0.30 -4.00 -0.74
CA LEU A 72 -0.73 -2.58 -0.83
C LEU A 72 -1.27 -2.18 -2.21
N GLY A 73 -0.65 -2.67 -3.28
CA GLY A 73 -1.01 -2.32 -4.65
C GLY A 73 -0.75 -3.47 -5.60
N ALA A 74 -1.43 -3.45 -6.74
CA ALA A 74 -1.28 -4.44 -7.80
C ALA A 74 -1.39 -3.77 -9.17
N ILE A 75 -0.66 -4.29 -10.15
CA ILE A 75 -0.87 -3.97 -11.57
C ILE A 75 -1.94 -4.94 -12.07
N ILE A 76 -3.05 -4.40 -12.59
CA ILE A 76 -4.20 -5.20 -13.04
C ILE A 76 -4.32 -5.08 -14.57
N ALA A 77 -4.26 -6.20 -15.27
CA ALA A 77 -4.54 -6.30 -16.69
C ALA A 77 -5.96 -6.84 -16.93
N ARG A 78 -6.64 -6.31 -17.96
CA ARG A 78 -7.93 -6.86 -18.39
C ARG A 78 -7.70 -8.25 -18.99
N ARG A 79 -8.53 -9.23 -18.61
CA ARG A 79 -8.41 -10.65 -19.04
C ARG A 79 -8.39 -10.89 -20.56
N THR A 80 -8.90 -9.94 -21.35
CA THR A 80 -8.90 -10.02 -22.82
C THR A 80 -7.57 -9.61 -23.46
N LEU A 81 -6.61 -9.11 -22.68
CA LEU A 81 -5.28 -8.71 -23.13
C LEU A 81 -4.29 -9.87 -22.97
N ASP A 82 -3.13 -9.73 -23.60
CA ASP A 82 -1.99 -10.64 -23.37
C ASP A 82 -1.38 -10.34 -21.99
N VAL A 83 -1.91 -11.01 -20.96
CA VAL A 83 -1.48 -10.82 -19.57
C VAL A 83 -0.04 -11.23 -19.34
N ASN A 84 0.48 -12.22 -20.08
CA ASN A 84 1.86 -12.67 -19.95
C ASN A 84 2.83 -11.62 -20.50
N ALA A 85 2.56 -11.08 -21.70
CA ALA A 85 3.37 -10.01 -22.27
C ALA A 85 3.39 -8.76 -21.37
N ILE A 86 2.23 -8.37 -20.81
CA ILE A 86 2.15 -7.23 -19.89
C ILE A 86 2.96 -7.47 -18.62
N ALA A 87 2.85 -8.67 -18.03
CA ALA A 87 3.61 -9.02 -16.84
C ALA A 87 5.12 -9.02 -17.11
N ASP A 88 5.55 -9.55 -18.27
CA ASP A 88 6.94 -9.56 -18.68
C ASP A 88 7.49 -8.15 -18.94
N TRP A 89 6.72 -7.26 -19.57
CA TRP A 89 7.12 -5.86 -19.74
C TRP A 89 7.21 -5.11 -18.41
N ALA A 90 6.24 -5.31 -17.51
CA ALA A 90 6.28 -4.70 -16.18
C ALA A 90 7.52 -5.17 -15.40
N ARG A 91 7.82 -6.47 -15.44
CA ARG A 91 9.01 -7.05 -14.80
C ARG A 91 10.30 -6.49 -15.40
N ALA A 92 10.41 -6.45 -16.73
CA ALA A 92 11.57 -5.91 -17.41
C ALA A 92 11.78 -4.41 -17.09
N SER A 93 10.69 -3.64 -16.95
CA SER A 93 10.76 -2.24 -16.55
C SER A 93 11.31 -2.06 -15.13
N VAL A 94 10.93 -2.91 -14.18
CA VAL A 94 11.46 -2.90 -12.80
C VAL A 94 12.93 -3.29 -12.79
N GLU A 95 13.28 -4.38 -13.47
CA GLU A 95 14.67 -4.86 -13.56
C GLU A 95 15.59 -3.82 -14.22
N TYR A 96 15.10 -3.11 -15.24
CA TYR A 96 15.83 -2.01 -15.88
C TYR A 96 16.04 -0.84 -14.92
N ALA A 97 15.01 -0.44 -14.17
CA ALA A 97 15.13 0.64 -13.18
C ALA A 97 16.10 0.30 -12.04
N TRP A 98 16.21 -0.97 -11.64
CA TRP A 98 17.22 -1.41 -10.68
C TRP A 98 18.64 -1.40 -11.25
N ALA A 99 18.81 -1.78 -12.52
CA ALA A 99 20.11 -1.74 -13.19
C ALA A 99 20.55 -0.30 -13.52
N HIS A 100 19.60 0.61 -13.70
CA HIS A 100 19.80 1.99 -14.15
C HIS A 100 18.92 2.98 -13.35
N PRO A 101 19.16 3.16 -12.03
CA PRO A 101 18.31 3.98 -11.17
C PRO A 101 18.22 5.46 -11.62
N GLU A 102 19.27 5.97 -12.26
CA GLU A 102 19.29 7.30 -12.85
C GLU A 102 18.32 7.49 -14.02
N ALA A 103 17.95 6.42 -14.73
CA ALA A 103 17.15 6.50 -15.95
C ALA A 103 15.72 7.02 -15.69
N SER A 104 15.15 6.72 -14.52
CA SER A 104 13.82 7.20 -14.12
C SER A 104 13.85 8.40 -13.18
N ARG A 105 15.02 8.84 -12.72
CA ARG A 105 15.15 9.79 -11.61
C ARG A 105 14.50 11.14 -11.89
N GLU A 106 14.77 11.74 -13.05
CA GLU A 106 14.17 13.03 -13.44
C GLU A 106 12.64 12.94 -13.51
N TYR A 107 12.14 11.84 -14.09
CA TYR A 107 10.70 11.60 -14.21
C TYR A 107 10.04 11.44 -12.83
N VAL A 108 10.66 10.68 -11.92
CA VAL A 108 10.15 10.50 -10.56
C VAL A 108 10.11 11.85 -9.83
N LEU A 109 11.20 12.63 -9.86
CA LEU A 109 11.26 13.92 -9.17
C LEU A 109 10.25 14.94 -9.71
N ALA A 110 9.97 14.92 -11.01
CA ALA A 110 8.96 15.80 -11.61
C ALA A 110 7.51 15.47 -11.17
N HIS A 111 7.26 14.25 -10.68
CA HIS A 111 5.93 13.78 -10.27
C HIS A 111 5.82 13.53 -8.75
N ALA A 112 6.93 13.61 -8.03
CA ALA A 112 6.98 13.53 -6.58
C ALA A 112 6.45 14.83 -5.96
N GLN A 113 5.34 14.74 -5.21
CA GLN A 113 4.88 15.85 -4.38
C GLN A 113 5.73 15.91 -3.12
N GLU A 114 6.49 16.98 -2.95
CA GLU A 114 7.20 17.31 -1.70
C GLU A 114 8.23 16.26 -1.22
N MET A 115 9.16 15.83 -2.07
CA MET A 115 10.24 14.93 -1.63
C MET A 115 11.62 15.53 -1.89
N SER A 116 12.43 15.59 -0.84
CA SER A 116 13.88 15.69 -1.04
C SER A 116 14.37 14.43 -1.77
N PRO A 117 15.54 14.49 -2.44
CA PRO A 117 16.11 13.30 -3.08
C PRO A 117 16.23 12.11 -2.10
N GLU A 118 16.60 12.37 -0.85
CA GLU A 118 16.78 11.34 0.17
C GLU A 118 15.45 10.67 0.56
N VAL A 119 14.36 11.44 0.67
CA VAL A 119 13.02 10.89 0.93
C VAL A 119 12.52 10.07 -0.25
N THR A 120 12.81 10.53 -1.47
CA THR A 120 12.46 9.80 -2.71
C THR A 120 13.16 8.45 -2.76
N ASP A 121 14.47 8.43 -2.49
CA ASP A 121 15.26 7.20 -2.50
C ASP A 121 14.80 6.23 -1.40
N ALA A 122 14.49 6.73 -0.20
CA ALA A 122 13.92 5.92 0.89
C ALA A 122 12.55 5.34 0.53
N HIS A 123 11.69 6.12 -0.14
CA HIS A 123 10.38 5.69 -0.60
C HIS A 123 10.51 4.56 -1.64
N ILE A 124 11.36 4.73 -2.65
CA ILE A 124 11.61 3.71 -3.69
C ILE A 124 12.13 2.42 -3.05
N ASN A 125 13.17 2.50 -2.21
CA ASN A 125 13.78 1.31 -1.60
C ASN A 125 12.81 0.52 -0.71
N LEU A 126 11.84 1.20 -0.11
CA LEU A 126 10.83 0.56 0.72
C LEU A 126 9.77 -0.18 -0.10
N TYR A 127 9.28 0.44 -1.18
CA TYR A 127 8.12 -0.05 -1.94
C TYR A 127 8.46 -0.80 -3.23
N VAL A 128 9.67 -0.62 -3.77
CA VAL A 128 10.17 -1.29 -4.97
C VAL A 128 11.19 -2.34 -4.54
N ASN A 129 10.74 -3.57 -4.39
CA ASN A 129 11.53 -4.70 -3.88
C ASN A 129 11.20 -6.00 -4.65
N GLU A 130 11.69 -7.15 -4.18
CA GLU A 130 11.48 -8.43 -4.88
C GLU A 130 10.00 -8.74 -5.13
N PHE A 131 9.07 -8.35 -4.24
CA PHE A 131 7.64 -8.55 -4.46
C PHE A 131 7.09 -7.73 -5.65
N THR A 132 7.72 -6.59 -5.96
CA THR A 132 7.40 -5.78 -7.14
C THR A 132 7.77 -6.51 -8.43
N ARG A 133 8.88 -7.26 -8.42
CA ARG A 133 9.34 -8.05 -9.57
C ARG A 133 8.55 -9.35 -9.73
N ASN A 134 8.31 -10.05 -8.61
CA ASN A 134 7.57 -11.30 -8.56
C ASN A 134 7.01 -11.51 -7.16
N LEU A 135 5.70 -11.78 -7.06
CA LEU A 135 5.04 -11.98 -5.77
C LEU A 135 5.60 -13.19 -5.00
N GLY A 136 6.00 -14.26 -5.70
CA GLY A 136 6.35 -15.53 -5.07
C GLY A 136 5.20 -16.12 -4.23
N GLU A 137 5.49 -17.19 -3.50
CA GLU A 137 4.48 -17.84 -2.64
C GLU A 137 4.00 -16.92 -1.50
N ASP A 138 4.92 -16.19 -0.85
CA ASP A 138 4.56 -15.31 0.27
C ASP A 138 3.70 -14.13 -0.18
N GLY A 139 3.94 -13.58 -1.37
CA GLY A 139 3.11 -12.51 -1.93
C GLY A 139 1.70 -13.02 -2.29
N TYR A 140 1.58 -14.21 -2.89
CA TYR A 140 0.26 -14.82 -3.13
C TYR A 140 -0.46 -15.14 -1.82
N ALA A 141 0.23 -15.72 -0.84
CA ALA A 141 -0.33 -15.99 0.48
C ALA A 141 -0.82 -14.72 1.18
N ALA A 142 -0.09 -13.61 1.04
CA ALA A 142 -0.50 -12.31 1.56
C ALA A 142 -1.81 -11.80 0.92
N VAL A 143 -1.93 -11.93 -0.41
CA VAL A 143 -3.14 -11.53 -1.14
C VAL A 143 -4.33 -12.43 -0.77
N GLU A 144 -4.12 -13.74 -0.70
CA GLU A 144 -5.12 -14.72 -0.27
C GLU A 144 -5.63 -14.44 1.14
N ALA A 145 -4.71 -14.15 2.08
CA ALA A 145 -5.06 -13.77 3.44
C ALA A 145 -5.89 -12.49 3.48
N LEU A 146 -5.49 -11.45 2.73
CA LEU A 146 -6.23 -10.17 2.73
C LEU A 146 -7.63 -10.33 2.17
N LEU A 147 -7.75 -10.91 0.97
CA LEU A 147 -9.03 -11.04 0.28
C LEU A 147 -9.94 -12.05 0.97
N GLY A 148 -9.39 -13.15 1.49
CA GLY A 148 -10.12 -14.13 2.27
C GLY A 148 -10.71 -13.55 3.56
N ARG A 149 -9.94 -12.74 4.31
CA ARG A 149 -10.43 -12.05 5.50
C ARG A 149 -11.46 -10.99 5.15
N ALA A 150 -11.21 -10.19 4.12
CA ALA A 150 -12.16 -9.19 3.65
C ALA A 150 -13.50 -9.82 3.21
N ALA A 151 -13.48 -10.98 2.56
CA ALA A 151 -14.69 -11.70 2.17
C ALA A 151 -15.47 -12.22 3.38
N LYS A 152 -14.79 -12.75 4.40
CA LYS A 152 -15.41 -13.20 5.66
C LYS A 152 -16.11 -12.05 6.40
N GLU A 153 -15.54 -10.85 6.34
CA GLU A 153 -16.12 -9.62 6.91
C GLU A 153 -17.16 -8.96 5.98
N GLY A 154 -17.50 -9.58 4.84
CA GLY A 154 -18.46 -9.03 3.88
C GLY A 154 -18.01 -7.73 3.19
N LEU A 155 -16.71 -7.40 3.23
CA LEU A 155 -16.14 -6.21 2.60
C LEU A 155 -15.97 -6.37 1.08
N VAL A 156 -15.83 -7.61 0.61
CA VAL A 156 -15.75 -7.98 -0.79
C VAL A 156 -16.59 -9.25 -1.04
N PRO A 157 -17.01 -9.54 -2.28
CA PRO A 157 -17.68 -10.79 -2.60
C PRO A 157 -16.79 -12.00 -2.29
N ALA A 158 -17.40 -13.10 -1.86
CA ALA A 158 -16.70 -14.38 -1.80
C ALA A 158 -16.38 -14.87 -3.22
N PHE A 159 -15.18 -15.42 -3.39
CA PHE A 159 -14.72 -16.01 -4.64
C PHE A 159 -13.72 -17.13 -4.35
N ASP A 160 -13.42 -17.95 -5.36
CA ASP A 160 -12.40 -18.98 -5.24
C ASP A 160 -10.99 -18.36 -5.21
N LEU A 161 -10.34 -18.43 -4.05
CA LEU A 161 -8.98 -17.91 -3.86
C LEU A 161 -7.96 -18.60 -4.76
N ALA A 162 -8.18 -19.86 -5.17
CA ALA A 162 -7.28 -20.56 -6.07
C ALA A 162 -7.21 -19.88 -7.46
N ALA A 163 -8.23 -19.12 -7.84
CA ALA A 163 -8.24 -18.35 -9.08
C ALA A 163 -7.25 -17.16 -9.09
N LEU A 164 -6.59 -16.84 -7.96
CA LEU A 164 -5.53 -15.83 -7.91
C LEU A 164 -4.23 -16.29 -8.56
N ARG A 165 -4.01 -17.61 -8.67
CA ARG A 165 -2.75 -18.22 -9.12
C ARG A 165 -2.77 -18.70 -10.57
N LEU A 166 -3.69 -18.18 -11.39
CA LEU A 166 -3.86 -18.57 -12.81
C LEU A 166 -2.60 -18.33 -13.64
#